data_AF-A0A427YDS3-F1
#
_entry.id   AF-A0A427YDS3-F1
#
_cell.length_a   1.000
_cell.length_b   1.000
_cell.length_c   1.000
_cell.angle_alpha   90.00
_cell.angle_beta   90.00
_cell.angle_gamma   90.00
#
_symmetry.space_group_name_H-M   'P 1'
#
loop_
_entity.id
_entity.type
_entity.pdbx_description
1 polymer ?
#
loop_
_entity_poly.entity_id
_entity_poly.type
_entity_poly.pdbx_seq_one_letter_code
_entity_poly.pdbx_strand_id
1 'polypeptide(L)'
;MSASSDRDSQPPPKRPRIYRACLPCVSSKTRCQDVTTAGCYRCRTKHLQCSLLEGAIEPGPSTQGLNVTSDGEVDELRFRLAQVEATSRELQARTVDTPATGGNLTRMLSWTVVAPDFVFDERLLCISDLQTPLDPVAQGLVSKAQMDMSFHMLKHQLSLLLPIPSLLLTSTPTPNHPFVRLAILSHSSLYNEAIADHIDASIRHVMSGDLTRDTVFALLILSLAPQHEMDAARARPTALRLVSLAYDIGLSLGLEALARVALRHGDELCHPWFDERMELVLLWETVKNRYSILHMIGARGGQSPVSIASLMPRHRSDHFRQSIRYVQAEARVISAFAHLNSILEEGEAVTDGCGADGQDLIQSYSTVRYQVAEMMGGDHGALYQDYVCISVLMGIRIAGFFQRMPFPMQAAVGELLRVCNSMSPSELAALPAYKATVVILTVILARRVLSYAPPGADPEWRPFTTAEVFAADEKVRGLGGAAAIISGRADEMESTFRSQAAHWMGERETHATTDFGNLEALFNFDLFGLEGFFQPLQQTPLHTQPLAQP
;
A
#
# COMPACT_ATOMS: atom_id res chain seq x y z
N MET A 1 -3.00 -84.32 -8.31
CA MET A 1 -2.15 -83.66 -9.31
C MET A 1 -2.98 -82.56 -9.95
N SER A 2 -2.82 -81.31 -9.48
CA SER A 2 -3.50 -80.15 -10.06
C SER A 2 -2.50 -79.00 -10.00
N ALA A 3 -1.93 -78.69 -11.16
CA ALA A 3 -0.91 -77.68 -11.33
C ALA A 3 -1.51 -76.28 -11.38
N SER A 4 -0.79 -75.37 -10.75
CA SER A 4 -0.86 -73.91 -10.74
C SER A 4 -0.80 -73.26 -12.13
N SER A 5 -1.54 -72.17 -12.33
CA SER A 5 -1.02 -70.97 -13.00
C SER A 5 -1.99 -69.78 -12.88
N ASP A 6 -2.02 -69.12 -11.72
CA ASP A 6 -2.49 -67.73 -11.65
C ASP A 6 -1.27 -66.81 -11.77
N ARG A 7 -1.10 -66.22 -12.94
CA ARG A 7 -0.08 -65.19 -13.20
C ARG A 7 -0.65 -63.84 -12.76
N ASP A 8 -0.06 -63.29 -11.71
CA ASP A 8 -0.14 -61.89 -11.32
C ASP A 8 0.19 -60.96 -12.51
N SER A 9 -0.84 -60.39 -13.12
CA SER A 9 -0.69 -59.26 -14.04
C SER A 9 -0.75 -57.95 -13.26
N GLN A 10 0.40 -57.53 -12.73
CA GLN A 10 0.53 -56.18 -12.18
C GLN A 10 0.32 -55.13 -13.30
N PRO A 11 -0.48 -54.07 -13.07
CA PRO A 11 -0.67 -53.01 -14.03
C PRO A 11 0.65 -52.26 -14.28
N PRO A 12 0.92 -51.84 -15.54
CA PRO A 12 2.18 -51.19 -15.88
C PRO A 12 2.37 -49.88 -15.10
N PRO A 13 3.60 -49.57 -14.66
CA PRO A 13 3.88 -48.38 -13.87
C PRO A 13 3.47 -47.10 -14.62
N LYS A 14 2.81 -46.19 -13.90
CA LYS A 14 2.38 -44.89 -14.42
C LYS A 14 3.62 -44.11 -14.88
N ARG A 15 3.66 -43.75 -16.16
CA ARG A 15 4.79 -43.02 -16.74
C ARG A 15 4.90 -41.61 -16.13
N PRO A 16 6.12 -41.13 -15.83
CA PRO A 16 6.33 -39.80 -15.27
C PRO A 16 5.83 -38.73 -16.23
N ARG A 17 5.07 -37.75 -15.70
CA ARG A 17 4.63 -36.57 -16.46
C ARG A 17 5.84 -35.66 -16.69
N ILE A 18 6.24 -35.51 -17.95
CA ILE A 18 7.29 -34.58 -18.35
C ILE A 18 6.63 -33.21 -18.60
N TYR A 19 7.05 -32.19 -17.85
CA TYR A 19 6.44 -30.83 -17.88
C TYR A 19 7.00 -29.92 -19.01
N ARG A 20 8.02 -30.36 -19.76
CA ARG A 20 8.64 -29.59 -20.86
C ARG A 20 8.87 -30.45 -22.11
N ALA A 21 8.58 -29.89 -23.29
CA ALA A 21 8.87 -30.51 -24.58
C ALA A 21 10.06 -29.81 -25.25
N CYS A 22 10.95 -30.58 -25.93
CA CYS A 22 12.05 -29.99 -26.70
C CYS A 22 11.56 -29.19 -27.92
N LEU A 23 12.32 -28.18 -28.35
CA LEU A 23 12.04 -27.32 -29.50
C LEU A 23 11.67 -28.10 -30.77
N PRO A 24 12.34 -29.20 -31.14
CA PRO A 24 11.95 -30.02 -32.29
C PRO A 24 10.56 -30.69 -32.13
N CYS A 25 10.18 -31.11 -30.92
CA CYS A 25 8.87 -31.70 -30.68
C CYS A 25 7.76 -30.64 -30.67
N VAL A 26 8.05 -29.45 -30.15
CA VAL A 26 7.12 -28.30 -30.14
C VAL A 26 6.85 -27.80 -31.57
N SER A 27 7.92 -27.53 -32.34
CA SER A 27 7.80 -27.06 -33.74
C SER A 27 7.04 -28.05 -34.63
N SER A 28 7.20 -29.35 -34.36
CA SER A 28 6.50 -30.41 -35.09
C SER A 28 5.15 -30.82 -34.48
N LYS A 29 4.66 -30.09 -33.46
CA LYS A 29 3.38 -30.34 -32.77
C LYS A 29 3.19 -31.79 -32.33
N THR A 30 4.24 -32.42 -31.80
CA THR A 30 4.17 -33.79 -31.26
C THR A 30 4.62 -33.89 -29.82
N ARG A 31 4.15 -34.93 -29.14
CA ARG A 31 4.47 -35.17 -27.74
C ARG A 31 5.94 -35.56 -27.57
N CYS A 32 6.61 -34.90 -26.63
CA CYS A 32 7.95 -35.27 -26.19
C CYS A 32 7.86 -36.43 -25.18
N GLN A 33 8.47 -37.57 -25.50
CA GLN A 33 8.38 -38.80 -24.69
C GLN A 33 9.75 -39.49 -24.56
N ASP A 34 9.87 -40.32 -23.53
CA ASP A 34 11.05 -41.13 -23.18
C ASP A 34 12.37 -40.34 -23.24
N VAL A 35 12.41 -39.21 -22.53
CA VAL A 35 13.59 -38.36 -22.40
C VAL A 35 14.67 -39.12 -21.62
N THR A 36 15.83 -39.32 -22.24
CA THR A 36 17.04 -39.86 -21.60
C THR A 36 18.16 -38.84 -21.70
N THR A 37 19.33 -39.16 -21.14
CA THR A 37 20.57 -38.39 -21.31
C THR A 37 21.03 -38.24 -22.76
N ALA A 38 20.50 -39.04 -23.69
CA ALA A 38 20.74 -38.93 -25.12
C ALA A 38 19.63 -38.13 -25.87
N GLY A 39 18.68 -37.54 -25.17
CA GLY A 39 17.59 -36.73 -25.73
C GLY A 39 16.24 -37.45 -25.67
N CYS A 40 15.18 -36.86 -26.23
CA CYS A 40 13.86 -37.51 -26.31
C CYS A 40 13.80 -38.58 -27.41
N TYR A 41 12.88 -39.54 -27.30
CA TYR A 41 12.74 -40.63 -28.27
C TYR A 41 12.74 -40.15 -29.72
N ARG A 42 11.89 -39.16 -30.04
CA ARG A 42 11.75 -38.64 -31.39
C ARG A 42 13.03 -38.00 -31.92
N CYS A 43 13.72 -37.22 -31.09
CA CYS A 43 14.99 -36.59 -31.49
C CYS A 43 16.07 -37.66 -31.74
N ARG A 44 16.14 -38.70 -30.90
CA ARG A 44 17.05 -39.83 -31.09
C ARG A 44 16.76 -40.58 -32.39
N THR A 45 15.49 -40.92 -32.67
CA THR A 45 15.11 -41.67 -33.88
C THR A 45 15.31 -40.85 -35.16
N LYS A 46 15.17 -39.53 -35.08
CA LYS A 46 15.37 -38.62 -36.24
C LYS A 46 16.79 -38.06 -36.34
N HIS A 47 17.71 -38.47 -35.46
CA HIS A 47 19.06 -37.93 -35.36
C HIS A 47 19.09 -36.37 -35.28
N LEU A 48 18.14 -35.78 -34.55
CA LEU A 48 18.08 -34.34 -34.30
C LEU A 48 18.64 -34.02 -32.91
N GLN A 49 19.31 -32.88 -32.77
CA GLN A 49 19.77 -32.40 -31.47
C GLN A 49 18.57 -32.04 -30.58
N CYS A 50 18.53 -32.62 -29.39
CA CYS A 50 17.43 -32.42 -28.44
C CYS A 50 17.75 -31.23 -27.53
N SER A 51 17.01 -30.12 -27.66
CA SER A 51 17.20 -28.90 -26.87
C SER A 51 17.02 -29.05 -25.36
N LEU A 52 16.63 -30.25 -24.87
CA LEU A 52 16.60 -30.57 -23.44
C LEU A 52 17.98 -31.00 -22.89
N LEU A 53 18.98 -31.16 -23.76
CA LEU A 53 20.35 -31.54 -23.41
C LEU A 53 21.31 -30.33 -23.34
N GLU A 54 20.86 -29.14 -23.70
CA GLU A 54 21.68 -27.92 -23.70
C GLU A 54 21.87 -27.40 -22.26
N GLY A 55 22.75 -28.08 -21.53
CA GLY A 55 23.33 -27.66 -20.26
C GLY A 55 24.79 -28.10 -20.11
N ALA A 56 25.36 -28.75 -21.13
CA ALA A 56 26.77 -29.15 -21.16
C ALA A 56 27.25 -29.13 -22.62
N ILE A 57 27.88 -28.04 -23.06
CA ILE A 57 28.89 -27.93 -24.14
C ILE A 57 29.28 -26.45 -24.23
N GLU A 58 30.59 -26.17 -24.15
CA GLU A 58 31.21 -24.86 -24.37
C GLU A 58 31.01 -24.38 -25.82
N PRO A 59 30.87 -23.06 -26.07
CA PRO A 59 30.69 -22.54 -27.42
C PRO A 59 32.03 -22.51 -28.18
N GLY A 60 32.12 -23.31 -29.25
CA GLY A 60 33.12 -23.15 -30.31
C GLY A 60 32.73 -22.05 -31.31
N PRO A 61 33.70 -21.46 -32.04
CA PRO A 61 33.52 -20.21 -32.76
C PRO A 61 33.06 -20.46 -34.21
N SER A 62 32.02 -19.75 -34.64
CA SER A 62 31.90 -19.25 -36.03
C SER A 62 30.61 -18.47 -36.21
N THR A 63 30.71 -17.14 -36.29
CA THR A 63 30.07 -16.41 -37.38
C THR A 63 30.76 -15.06 -37.55
N GLN A 64 31.49 -14.95 -38.65
CA GLN A 64 32.05 -13.70 -39.17
C GLN A 64 30.93 -12.83 -39.72
N GLY A 65 31.10 -11.52 -39.57
CA GLY A 65 30.45 -10.53 -40.42
C GLY A 65 29.56 -9.57 -39.64
N LEU A 66 30.15 -8.49 -39.14
CA LEU A 66 29.56 -7.16 -39.18
C LEU A 66 30.65 -6.11 -38.99
N ASN A 67 30.54 -5.07 -39.82
CA ASN A 67 31.56 -4.11 -40.15
C ASN A 67 31.91 -3.17 -38.99
N VAL A 68 33.21 -3.00 -38.80
CA VAL A 68 33.92 -1.73 -38.53
C VAL A 68 33.02 -0.59 -38.02
N THR A 69 32.84 -0.51 -36.71
CA THR A 69 32.67 0.80 -36.05
C THR A 69 34.05 1.46 -36.07
N SER A 70 34.14 2.66 -36.64
CA SER A 70 35.39 3.41 -36.71
C SER A 70 35.93 3.62 -35.29
N ASP A 71 37.24 3.44 -35.09
CA ASP A 71 37.92 3.59 -33.78
C ASP A 71 37.53 4.91 -33.05
N GLY A 72 37.14 5.95 -33.78
CA GLY A 72 36.63 7.21 -33.22
C GLY A 72 35.32 7.10 -32.42
N GLU A 73 34.42 6.16 -32.72
CA GLU A 73 33.19 5.97 -31.93
C GLU A 73 33.49 5.29 -30.59
N VAL A 74 34.48 4.41 -30.55
CA VAL A 74 34.92 3.73 -29.33
C VAL A 74 35.60 4.73 -28.39
N ASP A 75 36.43 5.63 -28.93
CA ASP A 75 37.09 6.65 -28.14
C ASP A 75 36.13 7.74 -27.63
N GLU A 76 35.11 8.11 -28.43
CA GLU A 76 34.02 9.00 -27.97
C GLU A 76 33.20 8.35 -26.84
N LEU A 77 32.89 7.05 -26.97
CA LEU A 77 32.19 6.33 -25.90
C LEU A 77 33.02 6.22 -24.62
N ARG A 78 34.34 6.01 -24.73
CA ARG A 78 35.26 6.02 -23.58
C ARG A 78 35.32 7.39 -22.92
N PHE A 79 35.34 8.46 -23.71
CA PHE A 79 35.33 9.83 -23.20
C PHE A 79 34.03 10.14 -22.43
N ARG A 80 32.87 9.78 -23.00
CA ARG A 80 31.56 9.95 -22.34
C ARG A 80 31.45 9.11 -21.07
N LEU A 81 31.99 7.89 -21.07
CA LEU A 81 32.03 7.05 -19.87
C LEU A 81 32.87 7.70 -18.76
N ALA A 82 34.05 8.22 -19.08
CA ALA A 82 34.91 8.93 -18.13
C ALA A 82 34.24 10.19 -17.55
N GLN A 83 33.46 10.91 -18.35
CA GLN A 83 32.72 12.09 -17.90
C GLN A 83 31.58 11.71 -16.94
N VAL A 84 30.87 10.62 -17.20
CA VAL A 84 29.83 10.09 -16.30
C VAL A 84 30.44 9.61 -14.98
N GLU A 85 31.57 8.92 -15.02
CA GLU A 85 32.28 8.49 -13.81
C GLU A 85 32.77 9.68 -12.96
N ALA A 86 33.30 10.74 -13.59
CA ALA A 86 33.71 11.95 -12.90
C ALA A 86 32.52 12.65 -12.21
N THR A 87 31.38 12.76 -12.91
CA THR A 87 30.15 13.37 -12.38
C THR A 87 29.58 12.54 -11.22
N SER A 88 29.66 11.21 -11.32
CA SER A 88 29.23 10.30 -10.25
C SER A 88 30.11 10.44 -9.00
N ARG A 89 31.44 10.56 -9.15
CA ARG A 89 32.35 10.81 -8.02
C ARG A 89 32.10 12.15 -7.36
N GLU A 90 31.79 13.20 -8.13
CA GLU A 90 31.46 14.51 -7.59
C GLU A 90 30.14 14.48 -6.78
N LEU A 91 29.12 13.80 -7.28
CA LEU A 91 27.85 13.60 -6.56
C LEU A 91 28.03 12.77 -5.29
N GLN A 92 28.87 11.73 -5.33
CA GLN A 92 29.25 10.94 -4.14
C GLN A 92 30.03 11.77 -3.12
N ALA A 93 30.94 12.64 -3.55
CA ALA A 93 31.66 13.53 -2.65
C ALA A 93 30.71 14.52 -1.94
N ARG A 94 29.68 15.02 -2.63
CA ARG A 94 28.68 15.93 -2.05
C ARG A 94 27.70 15.25 -1.08
N THR A 95 27.54 13.93 -1.13
CA THR A 95 26.62 13.19 -0.24
C THR A 95 27.27 12.77 1.08
N VAL A 96 28.59 12.89 1.22
CA VAL A 96 29.33 12.48 2.44
C VAL A 96 29.22 13.48 3.58
N ASP A 97 28.84 14.74 3.32
CA ASP A 97 28.82 15.80 4.35
C ASP A 97 27.46 15.98 5.06
N THR A 98 26.45 15.18 4.74
CA THR A 98 25.24 15.07 5.59
C THR A 98 25.52 14.09 6.73
N PRO A 99 25.47 14.50 8.01
CA PRO A 99 25.65 13.58 9.14
C PRO A 99 24.44 12.64 9.24
N ALA A 100 24.51 11.53 8.52
CA ALA A 100 23.54 10.45 8.61
C ALA A 100 23.89 9.55 9.82
N THR A 101 23.19 9.76 10.94
CA THR A 101 22.98 8.73 11.95
C THR A 101 22.23 7.56 11.30
N GLY A 102 22.97 6.53 10.86
CA GLY A 102 22.40 5.29 10.30
C GLY A 102 23.29 4.48 9.33
N GLY A 103 24.53 4.91 9.05
CA GLY A 103 25.30 4.42 7.90
C GLY A 103 26.12 3.13 8.01
N ASN A 104 25.98 2.29 9.06
CA ASN A 104 26.88 1.13 9.21
C ASN A 104 26.42 -0.15 8.49
N LEU A 105 25.14 -0.32 8.16
CA LEU A 105 24.65 -1.52 7.44
C LEU A 105 24.80 -1.42 5.92
N THR A 106 24.60 -0.24 5.35
CA THR A 106 24.63 -0.03 3.88
C THR A 106 26.03 -0.18 3.29
N ARG A 107 27.10 0.09 4.06
CA ARG A 107 28.49 -0.10 3.60
C ARG A 107 28.90 -1.57 3.52
N MET A 108 28.35 -2.43 4.37
CA MET A 108 28.64 -3.88 4.35
C MET A 108 28.02 -4.60 3.15
N LEU A 109 26.90 -4.09 2.62
CA LEU A 109 26.17 -4.65 1.48
C LEU A 109 26.70 -4.18 0.10
N SER A 110 27.71 -3.31 0.06
CA SER A 110 28.29 -2.81 -1.21
C SER A 110 29.32 -3.75 -1.86
N TRP A 111 29.66 -4.87 -1.21
CA TRP A 111 30.66 -5.83 -1.69
C TRP A 111 30.10 -7.01 -2.50
N THR A 112 28.79 -7.09 -2.69
CA THR A 112 28.14 -8.17 -3.42
C THR A 112 27.81 -7.78 -4.86
N VAL A 113 28.83 -7.83 -5.72
CA VAL A 113 28.62 -8.15 -7.15
C VAL A 113 28.12 -9.59 -7.19
N VAL A 114 26.83 -9.80 -6.97
CA VAL A 114 26.23 -11.12 -6.79
C VAL A 114 25.48 -11.54 -8.04
N ALA A 115 25.85 -12.73 -8.52
CA ALA A 115 25.10 -13.53 -9.47
C ALA A 115 23.60 -13.56 -9.11
N PRO A 116 22.68 -13.55 -10.08
CA PRO A 116 21.24 -13.38 -9.85
C PRO A 116 20.55 -14.43 -8.96
N ASP A 117 21.26 -15.45 -8.49
CA ASP A 117 20.71 -16.61 -7.77
C ASP A 117 21.14 -16.73 -6.29
N PHE A 118 21.96 -15.80 -5.77
CA PHE A 118 22.34 -15.80 -4.34
C PHE A 118 21.52 -14.77 -3.56
N VAL A 119 20.43 -15.22 -2.92
CA VAL A 119 19.70 -14.42 -1.93
C VAL A 119 20.45 -14.55 -0.60
N PHE A 120 21.09 -13.47 -0.16
CA PHE A 120 21.67 -13.40 1.17
C PHE A 120 20.54 -13.46 2.20
N ASP A 121 20.52 -14.51 3.03
CA ASP A 121 19.52 -14.68 4.09
C ASP A 121 20.04 -14.01 5.37
N GLU A 122 19.58 -12.78 5.63
CA GLU A 122 19.92 -12.00 6.83
C GLU A 122 19.55 -12.72 8.14
N ARG A 123 18.66 -13.72 8.10
CA ARG A 123 18.30 -14.57 9.25
C ARG A 123 19.51 -15.31 9.82
N LEU A 124 20.54 -15.58 9.01
CA LEU A 124 21.75 -16.27 9.44
C LEU A 124 22.63 -15.43 10.39
N LEU A 125 22.40 -14.12 10.46
CA LEU A 125 23.17 -13.21 11.32
C LEU A 125 22.41 -12.75 12.58
N CYS A 126 21.12 -13.08 12.70
CA CYS A 126 20.33 -12.69 13.88
C CYS A 126 20.63 -13.63 15.07
N ILE A 127 21.22 -13.07 16.13
CA ILE A 127 21.58 -13.78 17.38
C ILE A 127 20.35 -13.99 18.30
N SER A 128 19.24 -13.31 18.02
CA SER A 128 18.00 -13.45 18.76
C SER A 128 17.35 -14.80 18.45
N ASP A 129 16.99 -15.55 19.49
CA ASP A 129 16.29 -16.83 19.44
C ASP A 129 15.06 -16.71 18.51
N LEU A 130 15.23 -17.13 17.25
CA LEU A 130 14.28 -16.97 16.14
C LEU A 130 13.10 -17.91 16.39
N GLN A 131 12.20 -17.54 17.29
CA GLN A 131 10.85 -18.10 17.24
C GLN A 131 10.24 -17.63 15.92
N THR A 132 10.28 -18.52 14.92
CA THR A 132 9.59 -18.35 13.65
C THR A 132 8.16 -17.89 13.93
N PRO A 133 7.62 -16.94 13.14
CA PRO A 133 6.29 -16.44 13.35
C PRO A 133 5.32 -17.61 13.44
N LEU A 134 4.54 -17.61 14.52
CA LEU A 134 3.71 -18.72 14.92
C LEU A 134 2.58 -18.94 13.89
N ASP A 135 2.56 -20.12 13.27
CA ASP A 135 1.56 -20.47 12.25
C ASP A 135 0.21 -20.81 12.93
N PRO A 136 -0.85 -20.04 12.68
CA PRO A 136 -2.14 -20.26 13.33
C PRO A 136 -2.76 -21.63 13.00
N VAL A 137 -2.40 -22.21 11.84
CA VAL A 137 -2.84 -23.56 11.47
C VAL A 137 -2.06 -24.62 12.25
N ALA A 138 -0.74 -24.46 12.36
CA ALA A 138 0.12 -25.40 13.09
C ALA A 138 -0.20 -25.41 14.59
N GLN A 139 -0.60 -24.27 15.14
CA GLN A 139 -1.05 -24.14 16.53
C GLN A 139 -2.48 -24.63 16.79
N GLY A 140 -3.22 -24.98 15.74
CA GLY A 140 -4.61 -25.40 15.86
C GLY A 140 -5.60 -24.27 16.22
N LEU A 141 -5.20 -23.00 16.07
CA LEU A 141 -6.11 -21.85 16.23
C LEU A 141 -7.19 -21.87 15.15
N VAL A 142 -6.83 -22.30 13.93
CA VAL A 142 -7.76 -22.51 12.82
C VAL A 142 -7.39 -23.78 12.06
N SER A 143 -8.39 -24.46 11.51
CA SER A 143 -8.16 -25.58 10.60
C SER A 143 -7.70 -25.07 9.22
N LYS A 144 -7.03 -25.95 8.44
CA LYS A 144 -6.64 -25.64 7.06
C LYS A 144 -7.83 -25.23 6.18
N ALA A 145 -8.97 -25.91 6.32
CA ALA A 145 -10.19 -25.58 5.57
C ALA A 145 -10.76 -24.20 5.92
N GLN A 146 -10.72 -23.81 7.20
CA GLN A 146 -11.09 -22.47 7.64
C GLN A 146 -10.14 -21.41 7.07
N MET A 147 -8.83 -21.69 7.07
CA MET A 147 -7.83 -20.79 6.48
C MET A 147 -8.05 -20.59 4.97
N ASP A 148 -8.31 -21.67 4.23
CA ASP A 148 -8.63 -21.61 2.79
C ASP A 148 -9.92 -20.79 2.55
N MET A 149 -10.95 -20.99 3.36
CA MET A 149 -12.20 -20.22 3.29
C MET A 149 -11.95 -18.72 3.56
N SER A 150 -11.20 -18.39 4.62
CA SER A 150 -10.85 -17.01 4.95
C SER A 150 -10.02 -16.35 3.84
N PHE A 151 -9.11 -17.09 3.18
CA PHE A 151 -8.38 -16.56 2.04
C PHE A 151 -9.30 -16.26 0.85
N HIS A 152 -10.27 -17.12 0.55
CA HIS A 152 -11.26 -16.82 -0.51
C HIS A 152 -12.14 -15.60 -0.18
N MET A 153 -12.51 -15.40 1.09
CA MET A 153 -13.22 -14.20 1.53
C MET A 153 -12.37 -12.95 1.41
N LEU A 154 -11.10 -13.01 1.82
CA LEU A 154 -10.15 -11.92 1.64
C LEU A 154 -10.03 -11.56 0.15
N LYS A 155 -9.92 -12.54 -0.74
CA LYS A 155 -9.83 -12.30 -2.19
C LYS A 155 -11.06 -11.55 -2.71
N HIS A 156 -12.25 -11.93 -2.28
CA HIS A 156 -13.47 -11.22 -2.63
C HIS A 156 -13.45 -9.76 -2.14
N GLN A 157 -13.05 -9.53 -0.89
CA GLN A 157 -13.00 -8.18 -0.30
C GLN A 157 -11.89 -7.30 -0.90
N LEU A 158 -10.66 -7.81 -0.97
CA LEU A 158 -9.49 -7.06 -1.39
C LEU A 158 -9.32 -7.00 -2.91
N SER A 159 -9.90 -7.89 -3.72
CA SER A 159 -9.80 -7.77 -5.20
C SER A 159 -10.30 -6.43 -5.74
N LEU A 160 -11.22 -5.78 -5.01
CA LEU A 160 -11.73 -4.45 -5.33
C LEU A 160 -10.75 -3.35 -4.93
N LEU A 161 -10.10 -3.49 -3.77
CA LEU A 161 -9.19 -2.48 -3.19
C LEU A 161 -7.75 -2.60 -3.72
N LEU A 162 -7.30 -3.82 -3.95
CA LEU A 162 -5.97 -4.21 -4.40
C LEU A 162 -6.10 -5.33 -5.42
N PRO A 163 -6.29 -5.02 -6.71
CA PRO A 163 -6.39 -6.03 -7.75
C PRO A 163 -5.02 -6.64 -8.06
N ILE A 164 -4.32 -7.22 -7.08
CA ILE A 164 -3.05 -7.95 -7.26
C ILE A 164 -3.37 -9.34 -7.84
N PRO A 165 -2.60 -9.86 -8.83
CA PRO A 165 -2.89 -11.13 -9.50
C PRO A 165 -3.15 -12.32 -8.57
N SER A 166 -2.36 -12.47 -7.50
CA SER A 166 -2.55 -13.53 -6.49
C SER A 166 -3.91 -13.46 -5.79
N LEU A 167 -4.46 -12.26 -5.60
CA LEU A 167 -5.78 -12.06 -5.02
C LEU A 167 -6.91 -12.24 -6.05
N LEU A 168 -6.65 -11.92 -7.32
CA LEU A 168 -7.64 -12.03 -8.40
C LEU A 168 -7.87 -13.48 -8.89
N LEU A 169 -6.81 -14.28 -8.98
CA LEU A 169 -6.88 -15.62 -9.53
C LEU A 169 -7.51 -16.60 -8.55
N THR A 170 -8.68 -17.16 -8.85
CA THR A 170 -9.35 -18.14 -7.98
C THR A 170 -8.49 -19.37 -7.67
N SER A 171 -7.61 -19.76 -8.60
CA SER A 171 -6.68 -20.89 -8.48
C SER A 171 -5.48 -20.66 -7.57
N THR A 172 -5.20 -19.42 -7.15
CA THR A 172 -4.06 -19.16 -6.25
C THR A 172 -4.27 -19.90 -4.93
N PRO A 173 -3.34 -20.76 -4.52
CA PRO A 173 -3.43 -21.45 -3.24
C PRO A 173 -3.24 -20.48 -2.07
N THR A 174 -3.74 -20.86 -0.91
CA THR A 174 -3.51 -20.12 0.33
C THR A 174 -2.01 -19.97 0.61
N PRO A 175 -1.51 -18.75 0.90
CA PRO A 175 -0.11 -18.54 1.23
C PRO A 175 0.34 -19.40 2.41
N ASN A 176 1.57 -19.91 2.33
CA ASN A 176 2.15 -20.73 3.39
C ASN A 176 2.85 -19.91 4.48
N HIS A 177 3.12 -18.63 4.23
CA HIS A 177 3.81 -17.78 5.19
C HIS A 177 2.94 -17.52 6.43
N PRO A 178 3.42 -17.83 7.65
CA PRO A 178 2.65 -17.69 8.89
C PRO A 178 2.07 -16.28 9.09
N PHE A 179 2.90 -15.25 8.87
CA PHE A 179 2.46 -13.87 9.05
C PHE A 179 1.41 -13.43 8.02
N VAL A 180 1.48 -13.95 6.79
CA VAL A 180 0.45 -13.68 5.77
C VAL A 180 -0.87 -14.34 6.16
N ARG A 181 -0.85 -15.55 6.71
CA ARG A 181 -2.06 -16.22 7.23
C ARG A 181 -2.71 -15.44 8.36
N LEU A 182 -1.92 -14.94 9.31
CA LEU A 182 -2.41 -14.05 10.37
C LEU A 182 -3.04 -12.78 9.81
N ALA A 183 -2.40 -12.15 8.81
CA ALA A 183 -2.94 -10.99 8.11
C ALA A 183 -4.25 -11.30 7.36
N ILE A 184 -4.38 -12.47 6.74
CA ILE A 184 -5.64 -12.91 6.11
C ILE A 184 -6.74 -13.03 7.18
N LEU A 185 -6.43 -13.61 8.35
CA LEU A 185 -7.40 -13.81 9.42
C LEU A 185 -7.90 -12.49 10.03
N SER A 186 -7.17 -11.38 9.91
CA SER A 186 -7.65 -10.06 10.37
C SER A 186 -8.81 -9.50 9.57
N HIS A 187 -9.18 -10.13 8.44
CA HIS A 187 -10.36 -9.79 7.63
C HIS A 187 -11.50 -10.80 7.78
N SER A 188 -11.31 -11.82 8.63
CA SER A 188 -12.23 -12.93 8.83
C SER A 188 -13.06 -12.74 10.10
N SER A 189 -14.25 -13.33 10.14
CA SER A 189 -15.04 -13.45 11.38
C SER A 189 -14.41 -14.36 12.43
N LEU A 190 -13.36 -15.11 12.06
CA LEU A 190 -12.58 -15.92 12.98
C LEU A 190 -11.57 -15.11 13.79
N TYR A 191 -11.39 -13.83 13.48
CA TYR A 191 -10.51 -12.92 14.19
C TYR A 191 -10.88 -12.86 15.69
N ASN A 192 -9.87 -13.01 16.55
CA ASN A 192 -10.03 -13.08 18.01
C ASN A 192 -8.77 -12.61 18.73
N GLU A 193 -8.81 -12.58 20.07
CA GLU A 193 -7.71 -12.11 20.92
C GLU A 193 -6.40 -12.86 20.68
N ALA A 194 -6.45 -14.19 20.54
CA ALA A 194 -5.26 -14.98 20.30
C ALA A 194 -4.62 -14.62 18.96
N ILE A 195 -5.40 -14.52 17.88
CA ILE A 195 -4.90 -14.09 16.57
C ILE A 195 -4.30 -12.68 16.67
N ALA A 196 -4.95 -11.80 17.44
CA ALA A 196 -4.48 -10.45 17.65
C ALA A 196 -3.08 -10.43 18.32
N ASP A 197 -2.86 -11.24 19.35
CA ASP A 197 -1.56 -11.38 20.02
C ASP A 197 -0.48 -11.91 19.09
N HIS A 198 -0.84 -12.84 18.21
CA HIS A 198 0.09 -13.43 17.23
C HIS A 198 0.47 -12.43 16.13
N ILE A 199 -0.45 -11.56 15.73
CA ILE A 199 -0.14 -10.42 14.85
C ILE A 199 0.84 -9.48 15.55
N ASP A 200 0.57 -9.09 16.80
CA ASP A 200 1.44 -8.17 17.56
C ASP A 200 2.84 -8.77 17.80
N ALA A 201 2.93 -10.09 18.04
CA ALA A 201 4.19 -10.81 18.11
C ALA A 201 4.92 -10.85 16.76
N SER A 202 4.20 -11.09 15.65
CA SER A 202 4.77 -11.12 14.31
C SER A 202 5.31 -9.75 13.89
N ILE A 203 4.60 -8.66 14.20
CA ILE A 203 5.09 -7.29 13.93
C ILE A 203 6.39 -7.03 14.71
N ARG A 204 6.47 -7.41 15.99
CA ARG A 204 7.70 -7.29 16.79
C ARG A 204 8.85 -8.13 16.21
N HIS A 205 8.54 -9.33 15.70
CA HIS A 205 9.53 -10.18 15.05
C HIS A 205 10.08 -9.55 13.76
N VAL A 206 9.20 -8.98 12.95
CA VAL A 206 9.58 -8.24 11.74
C VAL A 206 10.49 -7.06 12.08
N MET A 207 10.16 -6.32 13.14
CA MET A 207 11.02 -5.24 13.64
C MET A 207 12.38 -5.70 14.16
N SER A 208 12.55 -6.99 14.46
CA SER A 208 13.84 -7.58 14.85
C SER A 208 14.70 -8.04 13.66
N GLY A 209 14.19 -7.95 12.43
CA GLY A 209 14.95 -8.23 11.20
C GLY A 209 14.48 -9.42 10.36
N ASP A 210 13.34 -10.04 10.66
CA ASP A 210 12.78 -11.09 9.78
C ASP A 210 12.09 -10.46 8.55
N LEU A 211 12.91 -10.09 7.57
CA LEU A 211 12.50 -9.33 6.40
C LEU A 211 12.33 -10.24 5.18
N THR A 212 11.11 -10.35 4.66
CA THR A 212 10.82 -11.09 3.42
C THR A 212 9.80 -10.36 2.57
N ARG A 213 9.67 -10.76 1.30
CA ARG A 213 8.58 -10.29 0.42
C ARG A 213 7.20 -10.59 1.02
N ASP A 214 7.05 -11.74 1.66
CA ASP A 214 5.80 -12.14 2.31
C ASP A 214 5.49 -11.26 3.53
N THR A 215 6.52 -10.83 4.27
CA THR A 215 6.38 -9.84 5.34
C THR A 215 5.83 -8.52 4.82
N VAL A 216 6.37 -8.00 3.70
CA VAL A 216 5.87 -6.78 3.04
C VAL A 216 4.40 -6.96 2.64
N PHE A 217 4.05 -8.11 2.06
CA PHE A 217 2.68 -8.41 1.66
C PHE A 217 1.72 -8.54 2.85
N ALA A 218 2.14 -9.17 3.95
CA ALA A 218 1.35 -9.27 5.17
C ALA A 218 1.07 -7.89 5.78
N LEU A 219 2.08 -7.02 5.86
CA LEU A 219 1.91 -5.65 6.36
C LEU A 219 0.99 -4.82 5.46
N LEU A 220 1.07 -5.00 4.14
CA LEU A 220 0.13 -4.37 3.20
C LEU A 220 -1.31 -4.83 3.47
N ILE A 221 -1.57 -6.13 3.65
CA ILE A 221 -2.91 -6.66 3.98
C ILE A 221 -3.41 -6.10 5.31
N LEU A 222 -2.55 -6.05 6.33
CA LEU A 222 -2.89 -5.49 7.65
C LEU A 222 -3.19 -3.98 7.58
N SER A 223 -2.49 -3.23 6.72
CA SER A 223 -2.76 -1.79 6.53
C SER A 223 -4.17 -1.51 5.98
N LEU A 224 -4.80 -2.52 5.36
CA LEU A 224 -6.16 -2.46 4.84
C LEU A 224 -7.19 -3.16 5.73
N ALA A 225 -6.77 -3.69 6.87
CA ALA A 225 -7.66 -4.40 7.78
C ALA A 225 -8.76 -3.46 8.32
N PRO A 226 -9.98 -3.99 8.53
CA PRO A 226 -11.02 -3.27 9.26
C PRO A 226 -10.61 -3.05 10.72
N GLN A 227 -11.23 -2.07 11.36
CA GLN A 227 -11.11 -1.92 12.82
C GLN A 227 -12.00 -2.93 13.51
N HIS A 228 -11.42 -3.71 14.44
CA HIS A 228 -12.19 -4.61 15.30
C HIS A 228 -12.42 -3.97 16.66
N GLU A 229 -13.58 -4.20 17.27
CA GLU A 229 -13.90 -3.67 18.61
C GLU A 229 -12.84 -4.06 19.65
N MET A 230 -12.33 -5.29 19.56
CA MET A 230 -11.30 -5.82 20.45
C MET A 230 -9.96 -5.08 20.34
N ASP A 231 -9.71 -4.38 19.23
CA ASP A 231 -8.48 -3.64 19.03
C ASP A 231 -8.49 -2.30 19.78
N ALA A 232 -9.64 -1.82 20.25
CA ALA A 232 -9.73 -0.55 20.97
C ALA A 232 -8.91 -0.54 22.28
N ALA A 233 -8.73 -1.70 22.91
CA ALA A 233 -7.89 -1.85 24.10
C ALA A 233 -6.39 -2.02 23.78
N ARG A 234 -6.04 -2.23 22.50
CA ARG A 234 -4.68 -2.52 22.04
C ARG A 234 -4.07 -1.28 21.38
N ALA A 235 -2.83 -0.96 21.71
CA ALA A 235 -2.07 0.10 21.06
C ALA A 235 -1.53 -0.36 19.69
N ARG A 236 -2.43 -0.70 18.76
CA ARG A 236 -2.05 -1.23 17.45
C ARG A 236 -1.40 -0.17 16.56
N PRO A 237 -0.41 -0.56 15.74
CA PRO A 237 0.08 0.32 14.69
C PRO A 237 -1.05 0.73 13.75
N THR A 238 -1.07 2.01 13.37
CA THR A 238 -2.03 2.53 12.40
C THR A 238 -1.77 1.95 11.00
N ALA A 239 -2.76 2.03 10.11
CA ALA A 239 -2.59 1.68 8.69
C ALA A 239 -1.36 2.36 8.07
N LEU A 240 -1.16 3.65 8.38
CA LEU A 240 0.01 4.42 7.95
C LEU A 240 1.33 3.82 8.48
N ARG A 241 1.42 3.48 9.77
CA ARG A 241 2.63 2.88 10.34
C ARG A 241 2.93 1.51 9.72
N LEU A 242 1.90 0.70 9.48
CA LEU A 242 2.04 -0.62 8.87
C LEU A 242 2.55 -0.51 7.42
N VAL A 243 1.98 0.38 6.60
CA VAL A 243 2.44 0.56 5.22
C VAL A 243 3.82 1.23 5.16
N SER A 244 4.15 2.11 6.10
CA SER A 244 5.49 2.72 6.22
C SER A 244 6.53 1.65 6.52
N LEU A 245 6.25 0.78 7.49
CA LEU A 245 7.10 -0.36 7.78
C LEU A 245 7.24 -1.29 6.56
N ALA A 246 6.15 -1.56 5.83
CA ALA A 246 6.21 -2.35 4.60
C ALA A 246 7.10 -1.70 3.52
N TYR A 247 7.02 -0.38 3.37
CA TYR A 247 7.82 0.40 2.43
C TYR A 247 9.30 0.36 2.82
N ASP A 248 9.64 0.64 4.08
CA ASP A 248 11.03 0.64 4.57
C ASP A 248 11.69 -0.75 4.45
N ILE A 249 10.95 -1.81 4.75
CA ILE A 249 11.40 -3.19 4.55
C ILE A 249 11.60 -3.47 3.06
N GLY A 250 10.67 -3.04 2.20
CA GLY A 250 10.80 -3.23 0.76
C GLY A 250 11.99 -2.49 0.16
N LEU A 251 12.33 -1.31 0.67
CA LEU A 251 13.58 -0.61 0.32
C LEU A 251 14.81 -1.41 0.76
N SER A 252 14.81 -1.91 2.00
CA SER A 252 15.91 -2.70 2.57
C SER A 252 16.15 -4.00 1.80
N LEU A 253 15.08 -4.63 1.31
CA LEU A 253 15.11 -5.81 0.44
C LEU A 253 15.49 -5.50 -1.01
N GLY A 254 15.70 -4.23 -1.37
CA GLY A 254 16.04 -3.81 -2.72
C GLY A 254 14.90 -3.94 -3.73
N LEU A 255 13.64 -3.98 -3.29
CA LEU A 255 12.48 -4.17 -4.17
C LEU A 255 12.37 -3.06 -5.24
N GLU A 256 12.76 -1.83 -4.91
CA GLU A 256 12.82 -0.72 -5.89
C GLU A 256 13.82 -0.99 -7.01
N ALA A 257 15.02 -1.48 -6.66
CA ALA A 257 16.04 -1.81 -7.66
C ALA A 257 15.59 -3.02 -8.51
N LEU A 258 15.04 -4.06 -7.88
CA LEU A 258 14.52 -5.24 -8.56
C LEU A 258 13.38 -4.88 -9.52
N ALA A 259 12.43 -4.04 -9.09
CA ALA A 259 11.32 -3.62 -9.92
C ALA A 259 11.80 -2.80 -11.13
N ARG A 260 12.76 -1.88 -10.93
CA ARG A 260 13.36 -1.12 -12.04
C ARG A 260 14.11 -2.02 -13.02
N VAL A 261 14.89 -2.99 -12.53
CA VAL A 261 15.61 -3.94 -13.39
C VAL A 261 14.62 -4.79 -14.19
N ALA A 262 13.55 -5.27 -13.55
CA ALA A 262 12.50 -6.02 -14.23
C ALA A 262 11.88 -5.21 -15.38
N LEU A 263 11.57 -3.94 -15.15
CA LEU A 263 10.95 -3.06 -16.15
C LEU A 263 11.87 -2.69 -17.33
N ARG A 264 13.19 -2.81 -17.21
CA ARG A 264 14.12 -2.67 -18.35
C ARG A 264 13.85 -3.71 -19.45
N HIS A 265 13.28 -4.85 -19.07
CA HIS A 265 12.91 -5.95 -19.95
C HIS A 265 11.39 -6.08 -20.05
N GLY A 266 10.67 -4.97 -20.23
CA GLY A 266 9.20 -4.93 -20.18
C GLY A 266 8.50 -5.91 -21.13
N ASP A 267 9.03 -6.14 -22.33
CA ASP A 267 8.46 -7.12 -23.27
C ASP A 267 8.55 -8.55 -22.73
N GLU A 268 9.64 -8.87 -22.02
CA GLU A 268 9.84 -10.17 -21.39
C GLU A 268 8.84 -10.39 -20.26
N LEU A 269 8.55 -9.37 -19.44
CA LEU A 269 7.59 -9.44 -18.33
C LEU A 269 6.16 -9.82 -18.76
N CYS A 270 5.85 -9.76 -20.04
CA CYS A 270 4.55 -10.18 -20.58
C CYS A 270 4.43 -11.70 -20.80
N HIS A 271 5.51 -12.46 -20.58
CA HIS A 271 5.50 -13.91 -20.73
C HIS A 271 5.18 -14.63 -19.41
N PRO A 272 4.43 -15.75 -19.45
CA PRO A 272 3.98 -16.45 -18.24
C PRO A 272 5.08 -16.92 -17.28
N TRP A 273 6.30 -17.14 -17.79
CA TRP A 273 7.44 -17.55 -16.96
C TRP A 273 8.06 -16.39 -16.18
N PHE A 274 7.60 -15.15 -16.39
CA PHE A 274 7.98 -13.97 -15.62
C PHE A 274 6.84 -13.43 -14.75
N ASP A 275 5.71 -14.16 -14.64
CA ASP A 275 4.55 -13.75 -13.84
C ASP A 275 4.96 -13.39 -12.39
N GLU A 276 5.87 -14.14 -11.77
CA GLU A 276 6.37 -13.86 -10.42
C GLU A 276 7.12 -12.51 -10.32
N ARG A 277 7.92 -12.17 -11.34
CA ARG A 277 8.61 -10.87 -11.40
C ARG A 277 7.62 -9.73 -11.63
N MET A 278 6.64 -9.94 -12.50
CA MET A 278 5.58 -8.96 -12.73
C MET A 278 4.74 -8.76 -11.46
N GLU A 279 4.44 -9.83 -10.73
CA GLU A 279 3.75 -9.75 -9.44
C GLU A 279 4.56 -9.00 -8.39
N LEU A 280 5.88 -9.20 -8.33
CA LEU A 280 6.77 -8.41 -7.47
C LEU A 280 6.71 -6.91 -7.81
N VAL A 281 6.78 -6.56 -9.10
CA VAL A 281 6.68 -5.16 -9.57
C VAL A 281 5.33 -4.55 -9.16
N LEU A 282 4.23 -5.30 -9.33
CA LEU A 282 2.89 -4.85 -8.95
C LEU A 282 2.73 -4.71 -7.44
N LEU A 283 3.21 -5.67 -6.65
CA LEU A 283 3.20 -5.60 -5.20
C LEU A 283 3.97 -4.37 -4.71
N TRP A 284 5.19 -4.17 -5.21
CA TRP A 284 6.02 -3.06 -4.78
C TRP A 284 5.40 -1.70 -5.11
N GLU A 285 4.88 -1.55 -6.33
CA GLU A 285 4.23 -0.29 -6.71
C GLU A 285 2.93 -0.07 -5.94
N THR A 286 2.19 -1.14 -5.61
CA THR A 286 1.03 -1.05 -4.73
C THR A 286 1.42 -0.54 -3.34
N VAL A 287 2.50 -1.06 -2.76
CA VAL A 287 3.01 -0.58 -1.45
C VAL A 287 3.35 0.91 -1.51
N LYS A 288 4.06 1.36 -2.55
CA LYS A 288 4.39 2.78 -2.76
C LYS A 288 3.16 3.67 -2.91
N ASN A 289 2.18 3.23 -3.68
CA ASN A 289 0.94 3.98 -3.85
C ASN A 289 0.19 4.09 -2.53
N ARG A 290 0.05 2.99 -1.79
CA ARG A 290 -0.62 2.97 -0.48
C ARG A 290 0.13 3.78 0.57
N TYR A 291 1.45 3.73 0.58
CA TYR A 291 2.30 4.61 1.39
C TYR A 291 1.99 6.09 1.10
N SER A 292 2.00 6.48 -0.17
CA SER A 292 1.72 7.87 -0.59
C SER A 292 0.32 8.33 -0.21
N ILE A 293 -0.70 7.51 -0.48
CA ILE A 293 -2.10 7.80 -0.13
C ILE A 293 -2.25 7.98 1.38
N LEU A 294 -1.72 7.04 2.18
CA LEU A 294 -1.86 7.12 3.63
C LEU A 294 -1.03 8.26 4.24
N HIS A 295 0.11 8.63 3.64
CA HIS A 295 0.85 9.83 4.04
C HIS A 295 0.05 11.10 3.78
N MET A 296 -0.53 11.24 2.57
CA MET A 296 -1.41 12.37 2.25
C MET A 296 -2.61 12.48 3.20
N ILE A 297 -3.11 11.34 3.68
CA ILE A 297 -4.23 11.26 4.62
C ILE A 297 -3.81 11.59 6.05
N GLY A 298 -2.66 11.10 6.53
CA GLY A 298 -2.39 10.98 7.97
C GLY A 298 -1.05 11.48 8.49
N ALA A 299 -0.12 11.92 7.63
CA ALA A 299 1.19 12.41 8.08
C ALA A 299 1.59 13.73 7.46
N ARG A 300 2.46 14.44 8.17
CA ARG A 300 3.14 15.64 7.68
C ARG A 300 4.55 15.28 7.19
N GLY A 301 4.97 15.88 6.10
CA GLY A 301 6.39 16.01 5.72
C GLY A 301 7.02 14.76 5.09
N GLY A 302 6.29 14.04 4.24
CA GLY A 302 6.80 12.86 3.55
C GLY A 302 6.91 13.08 2.04
N GLN A 303 8.11 12.98 1.47
CA GLN A 303 8.23 12.93 0.02
C GLN A 303 7.57 11.66 -0.52
N SER A 304 6.58 11.83 -1.39
CA SER A 304 5.93 10.69 -2.05
C SER A 304 6.95 9.96 -2.92
N PRO A 305 7.08 8.63 -2.81
CA PRO A 305 7.99 7.85 -3.63
C PRO A 305 7.66 8.00 -5.12
N VAL A 306 8.69 8.06 -5.96
CA VAL A 306 8.53 8.20 -7.41
C VAL A 306 7.89 6.94 -7.98
N SER A 307 6.69 7.06 -8.53
CA SER A 307 5.97 5.97 -9.18
C SER A 307 6.71 5.47 -10.44
N ILE A 308 6.74 4.15 -10.64
CA ILE A 308 7.19 3.50 -11.88
C ILE A 308 6.04 2.84 -12.65
N ALA A 309 4.80 3.04 -12.22
CA ALA A 309 3.60 2.45 -12.82
C ALA A 309 3.44 2.77 -14.31
N SER A 310 3.84 3.98 -14.74
CA SER A 310 3.77 4.42 -16.14
C SER A 310 4.68 3.62 -17.07
N LEU A 311 5.71 2.97 -16.54
CA LEU A 311 6.65 2.14 -17.29
C LEU A 311 6.19 0.69 -17.45
N MET A 312 5.10 0.29 -16.77
CA MET A 312 4.60 -1.09 -16.83
C MET A 312 4.07 -1.44 -18.23
N PRO A 313 4.46 -2.61 -18.78
CA PRO A 313 4.07 -3.02 -20.13
C PRO A 313 2.60 -3.43 -20.21
N ARG A 314 2.05 -3.51 -21.42
CA ARG A 314 0.71 -4.06 -21.64
C ARG A 314 0.76 -5.58 -21.57
N HIS A 315 0.33 -6.15 -20.45
CA HIS A 315 0.31 -7.59 -20.26
C HIS A 315 -0.78 -8.29 -21.10
N ARG A 316 -0.59 -9.56 -21.47
CA ARG A 316 -1.59 -10.34 -22.25
C ARG A 316 -2.73 -10.88 -21.39
N SER A 317 -2.41 -11.27 -20.16
CA SER A 317 -3.37 -11.80 -19.20
C SER A 317 -4.26 -10.70 -18.61
N ASP A 318 -5.56 -10.98 -18.53
CA ASP A 318 -6.60 -10.04 -18.08
C ASP A 318 -6.39 -9.56 -16.64
N HIS A 319 -6.05 -10.46 -15.71
CA HIS A 319 -5.83 -10.08 -14.31
C HIS A 319 -4.65 -9.12 -14.17
N PHE A 320 -3.52 -9.39 -14.83
CA PHE A 320 -2.38 -8.46 -14.84
C PHE A 320 -2.74 -7.13 -15.50
N ARG A 321 -3.51 -7.12 -16.60
CA ARG A 321 -3.98 -5.87 -17.22
C ARG A 321 -4.83 -5.06 -16.25
N GLN A 322 -5.72 -5.70 -15.51
CA GLN A 322 -6.53 -5.05 -14.47
C GLN A 322 -5.65 -4.47 -13.36
N SER A 323 -4.68 -5.23 -12.84
CA SER A 323 -3.72 -4.77 -11.83
C SER A 323 -2.93 -3.55 -12.29
N ILE A 324 -2.35 -3.62 -13.49
CA ILE A 324 -1.51 -2.55 -14.06
C ILE A 324 -2.34 -1.28 -14.24
N ARG A 325 -3.54 -1.39 -14.81
CA ARG A 325 -4.43 -0.22 -15.00
C ARG A 325 -4.78 0.44 -13.68
N TYR A 326 -5.08 -0.37 -12.67
CA TYR A 326 -5.42 0.12 -11.34
C TYR A 326 -4.25 0.85 -10.68
N VAL A 327 -3.08 0.23 -10.65
CA VAL A 327 -1.85 0.82 -10.06
C VAL A 327 -1.43 2.10 -10.81
N GLN A 328 -1.61 2.13 -12.14
CA GLN A 328 -1.41 3.34 -12.95
C GLN A 328 -2.44 4.42 -12.63
N ALA A 329 -3.70 4.06 -12.41
CA ALA A 329 -4.74 5.02 -12.03
C ALA A 329 -4.47 5.61 -10.64
N GLU A 330 -4.10 4.78 -9.66
CA GLU A 330 -3.64 5.23 -8.34
C GLU A 330 -2.48 6.21 -8.43
N ALA A 331 -1.43 5.86 -9.19
CA ALA A 331 -0.26 6.73 -9.38
C ALA A 331 -0.64 8.10 -9.98
N ARG A 332 -1.62 8.15 -10.90
CA ARG A 332 -2.14 9.41 -11.45
C ARG A 332 -2.88 10.23 -10.40
N VAL A 333 -3.72 9.61 -9.56
CA VAL A 333 -4.40 10.29 -8.46
C VAL A 333 -3.39 10.89 -7.48
N ILE A 334 -2.40 10.10 -7.06
CA ILE A 334 -1.30 10.55 -6.16
C ILE A 334 -0.58 11.74 -6.79
N SER A 335 -0.17 11.63 -8.06
CA SER A 335 0.52 12.72 -8.76
C SER A 335 -0.32 14.00 -8.85
N ALA A 336 -1.64 13.90 -8.96
CA ALA A 336 -2.51 15.07 -9.02
C ALA A 336 -2.54 15.83 -7.68
N PHE A 337 -2.54 15.10 -6.56
CA PHE A 337 -2.53 15.69 -5.22
C PHE A 337 -1.15 16.07 -4.70
N ALA A 338 -0.06 15.56 -5.28
CA ALA A 338 1.29 15.75 -4.77
C ALA A 338 1.69 17.23 -4.59
N HIS A 339 1.38 18.09 -5.58
CA HIS A 339 1.71 19.51 -5.49
C HIS A 339 0.92 20.22 -4.39
N LEU A 340 -0.39 19.98 -4.31
CA LEU A 340 -1.25 20.54 -3.28
C LEU A 340 -0.80 20.09 -1.88
N ASN A 341 -0.43 18.82 -1.73
CA ASN A 341 0.08 18.29 -0.46
C ASN A 341 1.40 18.98 -0.05
N SER A 342 2.31 19.25 -1.00
CA SER A 342 3.55 19.99 -0.73
C SER A 342 3.26 21.40 -0.19
N ILE A 343 2.34 22.13 -0.83
CA ILE A 343 1.96 23.48 -0.38
C ILE A 343 1.38 23.43 1.04
N LEU A 344 0.53 22.44 1.32
CA LEU A 344 -0.07 22.26 2.65
C LEU A 344 0.99 21.90 3.70
N GLU A 345 1.92 21.00 3.40
CA GLU A 345 3.01 20.64 4.30
C GLU A 345 3.93 21.82 4.60
N GLU A 346 4.28 22.60 3.59
CA GLU A 346 5.07 23.84 3.76
C GLU A 346 4.33 24.86 4.61
N GLY A 347 3.03 25.06 4.37
CA GLY A 347 2.19 25.93 5.17
C GLY A 347 2.04 25.45 6.62
N GLU A 348 1.94 24.15 6.85
CA GLU A 348 1.77 23.55 8.20
C GLU A 348 3.06 23.63 9.01
N ALA A 349 4.23 23.66 8.34
CA ALA A 349 5.53 23.82 8.99
C ALA A 349 5.80 25.26 9.44
N VAL A 350 5.17 26.26 8.81
CA VAL A 350 5.31 27.67 9.16
C VAL A 350 4.26 28.04 10.21
N THR A 351 4.68 28.07 11.48
CA THR A 351 3.79 28.41 12.61
C THR A 351 3.30 29.86 12.59
N ASP A 352 4.01 30.76 11.91
CA ASP A 352 3.76 32.21 11.91
C ASP A 352 3.15 32.70 10.58
N GLY A 353 1.97 32.17 10.25
CA GLY A 353 1.16 32.63 9.13
C GLY A 353 1.62 32.08 7.78
N CYS A 354 0.75 31.30 7.15
CA CYS A 354 0.98 30.82 5.80
C CYS A 354 0.98 32.02 4.83
N GLY A 355 2.12 32.28 4.18
CA GLY A 355 2.24 33.32 3.15
C GLY A 355 1.57 32.96 1.82
N ALA A 356 0.98 31.76 1.70
CA ALA A 356 0.21 31.38 0.55
C ALA A 356 -1.13 32.12 0.54
N ASP A 357 -1.47 32.75 -0.59
CA ASP A 357 -2.80 33.31 -0.79
C ASP A 357 -3.82 32.17 -0.68
N GLY A 358 -4.75 32.28 0.27
CA GLY A 358 -5.75 31.25 0.47
C GLY A 358 -6.63 31.00 -0.75
N GLN A 359 -6.79 32.01 -1.61
CA GLN A 359 -7.47 31.84 -2.88
C GLN A 359 -6.71 30.90 -3.83
N ASP A 360 -5.39 31.00 -3.90
CA ASP A 360 -4.57 30.11 -4.73
C ASP A 360 -4.65 28.66 -4.25
N LEU A 361 -4.69 28.44 -2.93
CA LEU A 361 -4.81 27.11 -2.34
C LEU A 361 -6.19 26.49 -2.61
N ILE A 362 -7.26 27.27 -2.47
CA ILE A 362 -8.64 26.86 -2.80
C ILE A 362 -8.79 26.57 -4.30
N GLN A 363 -8.21 27.42 -5.16
CA GLN A 363 -8.23 27.25 -6.61
C GLN A 363 -7.45 26.00 -7.02
N SER A 364 -6.29 25.75 -6.41
CA SER A 364 -5.49 24.55 -6.62
C SER A 364 -6.26 23.29 -6.21
N TYR A 365 -6.89 23.32 -5.04
CA TYR A 365 -7.75 22.22 -4.56
C TYR A 365 -8.90 21.92 -5.52
N SER A 366 -9.61 22.97 -5.97
CA SER A 366 -10.71 22.84 -6.92
C SER A 366 -10.26 22.24 -8.26
N THR A 367 -9.11 22.69 -8.75
CA THR A 367 -8.51 22.22 -10.01
C THR A 367 -8.14 20.74 -9.92
N VAL A 368 -7.41 20.34 -8.87
CA VAL A 368 -7.02 18.94 -8.67
C VAL A 368 -8.24 18.04 -8.54
N ARG A 369 -9.26 18.48 -7.79
CA ARG A 369 -10.49 17.70 -7.62
C ARG A 369 -11.22 17.47 -8.95
N TYR A 370 -11.36 18.51 -9.78
CA TYR A 370 -11.99 18.39 -11.09
C TYR A 370 -11.19 17.44 -12.00
N GLN A 371 -9.87 17.61 -12.05
CA GLN A 371 -8.98 16.74 -12.83
C GLN A 371 -9.11 15.27 -12.42
N VAL A 372 -9.11 14.99 -11.12
CA VAL A 372 -9.24 13.61 -10.63
C VAL A 372 -10.63 13.05 -10.88
N ALA A 373 -11.70 13.84 -10.68
CA ALA A 373 -13.05 13.40 -10.99
C ALA A 373 -13.21 13.00 -12.48
N GLU A 374 -12.59 13.74 -13.39
CA GLU A 374 -12.57 13.42 -14.83
C GLU A 374 -11.76 12.14 -15.12
N MET A 375 -10.60 11.96 -14.48
CA MET A 375 -9.76 10.77 -14.65
C MET A 375 -10.43 9.48 -14.19
N MET A 376 -11.36 9.55 -13.24
CA MET A 376 -11.94 8.38 -12.58
C MET A 376 -13.11 7.74 -13.32
N GLY A 377 -13.51 8.29 -14.48
CA GLY A 377 -14.67 7.88 -15.28
C GLY A 377 -15.14 6.45 -15.08
N GLY A 378 -16.14 6.24 -14.21
CA GLY A 378 -16.92 5.03 -13.95
C GLY A 378 -16.21 3.74 -13.50
N ASP A 379 -14.98 3.48 -13.92
CA ASP A 379 -14.41 2.13 -14.01
C ASP A 379 -13.72 1.64 -12.72
N HIS A 380 -13.49 2.52 -11.73
CA HIS A 380 -12.69 2.19 -10.54
C HIS A 380 -13.35 2.64 -9.22
N GLY A 381 -14.49 2.04 -8.87
CA GLY A 381 -15.26 2.43 -7.67
C GLY A 381 -14.47 2.43 -6.34
N ALA A 382 -13.55 1.48 -6.14
CA ALA A 382 -12.71 1.42 -4.94
C ALA A 382 -11.68 2.56 -4.87
N LEU A 383 -11.01 2.85 -5.98
CA LEU A 383 -10.07 3.96 -6.09
C LEU A 383 -10.81 5.31 -5.98
N TYR A 384 -12.06 5.36 -6.45
CA TYR A 384 -12.90 6.55 -6.31
C TYR A 384 -13.14 6.88 -4.84
N GLN A 385 -13.41 5.88 -4.00
CA GLN A 385 -13.49 6.10 -2.55
C GLN A 385 -12.16 6.62 -1.96
N ASP A 386 -11.02 6.11 -2.41
CA ASP A 386 -9.70 6.59 -1.93
C ASP A 386 -9.49 8.06 -2.31
N TYR A 387 -9.83 8.43 -3.55
CA TYR A 387 -9.84 9.82 -4.02
C TYR A 387 -10.75 10.71 -3.17
N VAL A 388 -11.98 10.26 -2.87
CA VAL A 388 -12.90 11.02 -2.04
C VAL A 388 -12.33 11.20 -0.63
N CYS A 389 -11.70 10.15 -0.06
CA CYS A 389 -11.04 10.24 1.24
C CYS A 389 -9.89 11.27 1.24
N ILE A 390 -9.01 11.24 0.24
CA ILE A 390 -7.93 12.22 0.08
C ILE A 390 -8.51 13.63 -0.07
N SER A 391 -9.52 13.80 -0.93
CA SER A 391 -10.15 15.10 -1.19
C SER A 391 -10.77 15.72 0.05
N VAL A 392 -11.46 14.92 0.86
CA VAL A 392 -12.08 15.42 2.10
C VAL A 392 -11.00 15.77 3.12
N LEU A 393 -9.97 14.96 3.30
CA LEU A 393 -8.90 15.29 4.24
C LEU A 393 -8.08 16.52 3.84
N MET A 394 -7.76 16.67 2.55
CA MET A 394 -7.14 17.90 2.06
C MET A 394 -8.03 19.11 2.31
N GLY A 395 -9.35 18.97 2.08
CA GLY A 395 -10.32 20.00 2.42
C GLY A 395 -10.35 20.35 3.90
N ILE A 396 -10.28 19.35 4.80
CA ILE A 396 -10.18 19.54 6.25
C ILE A 396 -8.91 20.31 6.62
N ARG A 397 -7.75 19.95 6.02
CA ARG A 397 -6.48 20.63 6.25
C ARG A 397 -6.53 22.09 5.80
N ILE A 398 -7.02 22.34 4.58
CA ILE A 398 -7.26 23.70 4.05
C ILE A 398 -8.20 24.49 4.96
N ALA A 399 -9.29 23.87 5.43
CA ALA A 399 -10.21 24.49 6.36
C ALA A 399 -9.56 24.84 7.70
N GLY A 400 -8.54 24.10 8.13
CA GLY A 400 -7.73 24.43 9.30
C GLY A 400 -6.92 25.70 9.14
N PHE A 401 -6.39 25.96 7.95
CA PHE A 401 -5.65 27.19 7.65
C PHE A 401 -6.53 28.43 7.60
N PHE A 402 -7.65 28.35 6.89
CA PHE A 402 -8.50 29.53 6.63
C PHE A 402 -9.69 29.63 7.55
N GLN A 403 -9.88 28.64 8.43
CA GLN A 403 -11.01 28.54 9.36
C GLN A 403 -12.37 28.59 8.65
N ARG A 404 -12.37 28.28 7.36
CA ARG A 404 -13.52 28.27 6.47
C ARG A 404 -13.45 26.99 5.64
N MET A 405 -14.58 26.31 5.49
CA MET A 405 -14.61 25.13 4.64
C MET A 405 -14.42 25.56 3.18
N PRO A 406 -13.39 25.06 2.46
CA PRO A 406 -13.16 25.46 1.09
C PRO A 406 -14.27 24.93 0.20
N PHE A 407 -14.85 25.76 -0.66
CA PHE A 407 -15.62 25.25 -1.79
C PHE A 407 -14.64 24.60 -2.79
N PRO A 408 -14.92 23.41 -3.36
CA PRO A 408 -16.17 22.65 -3.37
C PRO A 408 -16.23 21.46 -2.38
N MET A 409 -15.56 21.51 -1.23
CA MET A 409 -15.48 20.41 -0.27
C MET A 409 -16.86 19.89 0.17
N GLN A 410 -17.88 20.76 0.19
CA GLN A 410 -19.25 20.41 0.56
C GLN A 410 -19.77 19.21 -0.25
N ALA A 411 -19.49 19.16 -1.56
CA ALA A 411 -19.95 18.06 -2.40
C ALA A 411 -19.27 16.72 -2.06
N ALA A 412 -17.98 16.73 -1.69
CA ALA A 412 -17.28 15.52 -1.26
C ALA A 412 -17.74 15.04 0.13
N VAL A 413 -18.03 15.97 1.05
CA VAL A 413 -18.65 15.67 2.35
C VAL A 413 -20.03 15.06 2.16
N GLY A 414 -20.89 15.67 1.33
CA GLY A 414 -22.22 15.16 1.03
C GLY A 414 -22.19 13.78 0.39
N GLU A 415 -21.20 13.52 -0.46
CA GLU A 415 -20.98 12.19 -1.05
C GLU A 415 -20.58 11.14 -0.01
N LEU A 416 -19.61 11.40 0.86
CA LEU A 416 -19.23 10.47 1.92
C LEU A 416 -20.37 10.22 2.91
N LEU A 417 -21.15 11.25 3.24
CA LEU A 417 -22.34 11.09 4.07
C LEU A 417 -23.38 10.18 3.40
N ARG A 418 -23.60 10.35 2.09
CA ARG A 418 -24.50 9.48 1.33
C ARG A 418 -24.00 8.04 1.30
N VAL A 419 -22.70 7.84 1.10
CA VAL A 419 -22.05 6.52 1.15
C VAL A 419 -22.25 5.90 2.54
N CYS A 420 -21.92 6.62 3.62
CA CYS A 420 -22.12 6.17 4.99
C CYS A 420 -23.59 5.81 5.28
N ASN A 421 -24.53 6.64 4.82
CA ASN A 421 -25.96 6.41 5.00
C ASN A 421 -26.49 5.26 4.14
N SER A 422 -25.86 4.95 3.01
CA SER A 422 -26.22 3.78 2.19
C SER A 422 -25.67 2.46 2.74
N MET A 423 -24.58 2.50 3.52
CA MET A 423 -23.95 1.31 4.10
C MET A 423 -24.71 0.81 5.35
N SER A 424 -24.81 -0.50 5.48
CA SER A 424 -25.17 -1.16 6.73
C SER A 424 -24.04 -1.01 7.78
N PRO A 425 -24.33 -1.16 9.08
CA PRO A 425 -23.30 -1.10 10.12
C PRO A 425 -22.18 -2.13 9.92
N SER A 426 -22.49 -3.33 9.43
CA SER A 426 -21.49 -4.36 9.14
C SER A 426 -20.60 -4.00 7.94
N GLU A 427 -21.16 -3.36 6.91
CA GLU A 427 -20.35 -2.87 5.77
C GLU A 427 -19.44 -1.73 6.19
N LEU A 428 -19.94 -0.82 7.04
CA LEU A 428 -19.15 0.29 7.58
C LEU A 428 -18.01 -0.22 8.47
N ALA A 429 -18.27 -1.23 9.32
CA ALA A 429 -17.25 -1.90 10.13
C ALA A 429 -16.22 -2.67 9.29
N ALA A 430 -16.61 -3.16 8.11
CA ALA A 430 -15.71 -3.86 7.20
C ALA A 430 -14.82 -2.93 6.36
N LEU A 431 -14.99 -1.61 6.44
CA LEU A 431 -14.12 -0.67 5.75
C LEU A 431 -12.69 -0.73 6.30
N PRO A 432 -11.66 -0.56 5.45
CA PRO A 432 -10.30 -0.31 5.91
C PRO A 432 -10.27 0.81 6.97
N ALA A 433 -9.48 0.61 8.03
CA ALA A 433 -9.44 1.50 9.19
C ALA A 433 -9.26 2.99 8.82
N TYR A 434 -8.43 3.29 7.82
CA TYR A 434 -8.20 4.67 7.38
C TYR A 434 -9.45 5.29 6.72
N LYS A 435 -10.23 4.51 5.95
CA LYS A 435 -11.49 4.98 5.35
C LYS A 435 -12.53 5.27 6.41
N ALA A 436 -12.69 4.35 7.36
CA ALA A 436 -13.57 4.54 8.51
C ALA A 436 -13.21 5.83 9.27
N THR A 437 -11.90 6.06 9.49
CA THR A 437 -11.40 7.30 10.12
C THR A 437 -11.82 8.54 9.33
N VAL A 438 -11.69 8.54 8.00
CA VAL A 438 -12.13 9.69 7.18
C VAL A 438 -13.65 9.90 7.26
N VAL A 439 -14.45 8.83 7.24
CA VAL A 439 -15.91 8.92 7.39
C VAL A 439 -16.27 9.55 8.74
N ILE A 440 -15.63 9.11 9.83
CA ILE A 440 -15.84 9.68 11.18
C ILE A 440 -15.54 11.19 11.18
N LEU A 441 -14.38 11.59 10.66
CA LEU A 441 -13.98 13.00 10.58
C LEU A 441 -14.95 13.82 9.72
N THR A 442 -15.46 13.22 8.65
CA THR A 442 -16.45 13.85 7.76
C THR A 442 -17.77 14.11 8.48
N VAL A 443 -18.26 13.14 9.27
CA VAL A 443 -19.49 13.30 10.05
C VAL A 443 -19.32 14.39 11.11
N ILE A 444 -18.19 14.40 11.82
CA ILE A 444 -17.88 15.45 12.80
C ILE A 444 -17.85 16.84 12.15
N LEU A 445 -17.22 16.95 10.98
CA LEU A 445 -17.19 18.20 10.23
C LEU A 445 -18.60 18.64 9.81
N ALA A 446 -19.39 17.73 9.23
CA ALA A 446 -20.75 18.03 8.77
C ALA A 446 -21.65 18.50 9.93
N ARG A 447 -21.52 17.87 11.10
CA ARG A 447 -22.20 18.30 12.33
C ARG A 447 -21.83 19.72 12.70
N ARG A 448 -20.54 20.04 12.73
CA ARG A 448 -20.08 21.40 13.04
C ARG A 448 -20.65 22.43 12.06
N VAL A 449 -20.69 22.10 10.78
CA VAL A 449 -21.23 22.98 9.75
C VAL A 449 -22.70 23.25 9.98
N LEU A 450 -23.49 22.25 10.37
CA LEU A 450 -24.89 22.46 10.73
C LEU A 450 -25.06 23.31 12.00
N SER A 451 -24.22 23.11 13.01
CA SER A 451 -24.28 23.85 14.28
C SER A 451 -23.89 25.32 14.14
N TYR A 452 -22.93 25.64 13.25
CA TYR A 452 -22.33 26.98 13.17
C TYR A 452 -22.59 27.74 11.87
N ALA A 453 -23.20 27.11 10.86
CA ALA A 453 -23.57 27.84 9.65
C ALA A 453 -24.64 28.90 9.99
N PRO A 454 -24.42 30.17 9.62
CA PRO A 454 -25.35 31.25 9.96
C PRO A 454 -26.75 30.98 9.40
N PRO A 455 -27.81 31.43 10.08
CA PRO A 455 -29.16 31.38 9.54
C PRO A 455 -29.20 32.19 8.23
N GLY A 456 -29.61 31.55 7.13
CA GLY A 456 -29.59 32.15 5.80
C GLY A 456 -28.28 32.00 5.03
N ALA A 457 -27.32 31.20 5.52
CA ALA A 457 -26.18 30.75 4.72
C ALA A 457 -26.68 30.16 3.39
N ASP A 458 -25.98 30.49 2.31
CA ASP A 458 -26.32 30.04 0.97
C ASP A 458 -26.49 28.50 0.96
N PRO A 459 -27.57 27.95 0.37
CA PRO A 459 -27.82 26.51 0.32
C PRO A 459 -26.63 25.70 -0.24
N GLU A 460 -25.74 26.30 -1.02
CA GLU A 460 -24.49 25.66 -1.46
C GLU A 460 -23.55 25.27 -0.29
N TRP A 461 -23.66 25.93 0.86
CA TRP A 461 -22.92 25.60 2.09
C TRP A 461 -23.51 24.43 2.87
N ARG A 462 -24.72 23.99 2.53
CA ARG A 462 -25.45 22.91 3.20
C ARG A 462 -25.99 21.90 2.18
N PRO A 463 -25.12 21.10 1.52
CA PRO A 463 -25.58 20.10 0.56
C PRO A 463 -26.18 18.86 1.25
N PHE A 464 -26.19 18.82 2.58
CA PHE A 464 -26.72 17.74 3.39
C PHE A 464 -27.72 18.29 4.42
N THR A 465 -28.71 17.47 4.72
CA THR A 465 -29.76 17.76 5.70
C THR A 465 -29.31 17.39 7.11
N THR A 466 -29.94 18.01 8.10
CA THR A 466 -29.76 17.66 9.51
C THR A 466 -30.06 16.18 9.76
N ALA A 467 -31.09 15.63 9.12
CA ALA A 467 -31.45 14.21 9.24
C ALA A 467 -30.36 13.27 8.70
N GLU A 468 -29.74 13.59 7.55
CA GLU A 468 -28.66 12.77 6.98
C GLU A 468 -27.42 12.74 7.87
N VAL A 469 -27.06 13.88 8.47
CA VAL A 469 -25.91 13.95 9.37
C VAL A 469 -26.16 13.18 10.67
N PHE A 470 -27.35 13.30 11.27
CA PHE A 470 -27.70 12.53 12.47
C PHE A 470 -27.74 11.02 12.21
N ALA A 471 -28.29 10.60 11.07
CA ALA A 471 -28.30 9.18 10.70
C ALA A 471 -26.88 8.63 10.51
N ALA A 472 -25.97 9.40 9.91
CA ALA A 472 -24.57 9.01 9.75
C ALA A 472 -23.83 8.97 11.10
N ASP A 473 -24.06 9.94 11.97
CA ASP A 473 -23.48 10.01 13.32
C ASP A 473 -23.93 8.85 14.21
N GLU A 474 -25.20 8.47 14.15
CA GLU A 474 -25.72 7.29 14.86
C GLU A 474 -25.02 6.01 14.38
N LYS A 475 -24.87 5.83 13.06
CA LYS A 475 -24.14 4.69 12.49
C LYS A 475 -22.68 4.65 12.91
N VAL A 476 -21.99 5.78 12.85
CA VAL A 476 -20.58 5.89 13.24
C VAL A 476 -20.41 5.58 14.73
N ARG A 477 -21.27 6.10 15.61
CA ARG A 477 -21.24 5.77 17.04
C ARG A 477 -21.55 4.30 17.29
N GLY A 478 -22.44 3.71 16.49
CA GLY A 478 -22.77 2.29 16.53
C GLY A 478 -21.60 1.34 16.23
N LEU A 479 -20.49 1.83 15.65
CA LEU A 479 -19.26 1.04 15.46
C LEU A 479 -18.50 0.80 16.77
N GLY A 480 -18.80 1.55 17.84
CA GLY A 480 -18.08 1.43 19.12
C GLY A 480 -16.62 1.87 19.05
N GLY A 481 -15.82 1.40 20.01
CA GLY A 481 -14.36 1.56 20.03
C GLY A 481 -13.86 2.98 19.79
N ALA A 482 -12.86 3.12 18.93
CA ALA A 482 -12.27 4.41 18.57
C ALA A 482 -13.30 5.37 17.96
N ALA A 483 -14.19 4.90 17.08
CA ALA A 483 -15.20 5.74 16.44
C ALA A 483 -16.13 6.42 17.46
N ALA A 484 -16.64 5.65 18.42
CA ALA A 484 -17.49 6.18 19.49
C ALA A 484 -16.74 7.15 20.41
N ILE A 485 -15.49 6.85 20.76
CA ILE A 485 -14.63 7.73 21.58
C ILE A 485 -14.40 9.07 20.85
N ILE A 486 -14.08 9.00 19.56
CA ILE A 486 -13.81 10.16 18.72
C ILE A 486 -15.05 11.06 18.62
N SER A 487 -16.22 10.48 18.34
CA SER A 487 -17.48 11.23 18.30
C SER A 487 -17.86 11.81 19.66
N GLY A 488 -17.70 11.05 20.75
CA GLY A 488 -17.96 11.54 22.11
C GLY A 488 -17.05 12.71 22.49
N ARG A 489 -15.76 12.64 22.14
CA ARG A 489 -14.83 13.75 22.37
C ARG A 489 -15.19 14.98 21.53
N ALA A 490 -15.67 14.79 20.30
CA ALA A 490 -16.18 15.87 19.48
C ALA A 490 -17.39 16.58 20.13
N ASP A 491 -18.28 15.84 20.80
CA ASP A 491 -19.41 16.40 21.56
C ASP A 491 -18.93 17.24 22.75
N GLU A 492 -17.95 16.74 23.51
CA GLU A 492 -17.37 17.47 24.64
C GLU A 492 -16.74 18.80 24.19
N MET A 493 -15.96 18.74 23.10
CA MET A 493 -15.38 19.94 22.49
C MET A 493 -16.45 20.91 22.00
N GLU A 494 -17.51 20.40 21.35
CA GLU A 494 -18.63 21.22 20.88
C GLU A 494 -19.36 21.89 22.05
N SER A 495 -19.60 21.18 23.15
CA SER A 495 -20.25 21.73 24.34
C SER A 495 -19.41 22.82 25.02
N THR A 496 -18.08 22.60 25.11
CA THR A 496 -17.12 23.57 25.65
C THR A 496 -17.08 24.81 24.77
N PHE A 497 -17.11 24.65 23.45
CA PHE A 497 -17.15 25.77 22.54
C PHE A 497 -18.44 26.57 22.65
N ARG A 498 -19.60 25.90 22.70
CA ARG A 498 -20.89 26.59 22.86
C ARG A 498 -20.95 27.41 24.14
N SER A 499 -20.36 26.93 25.25
CA SER A 499 -20.31 27.69 26.51
C SER A 499 -19.38 28.90 26.42
N GLN A 500 -18.21 28.77 25.79
CA GLN A 500 -17.29 29.88 25.55
C GLN A 500 -17.88 30.93 24.59
N ALA A 501 -18.50 30.49 23.49
CA ALA A 501 -19.16 31.38 22.54
C ALA A 501 -20.33 32.15 23.20
N ALA A 502 -21.13 31.47 24.03
CA ALA A 502 -22.20 32.12 24.79
C ALA A 502 -21.66 33.15 25.79
N HIS A 503 -20.53 32.86 26.46
CA HIS A 503 -19.85 33.82 27.33
C HIS A 503 -19.40 35.07 26.56
N TRP A 504 -18.73 34.89 25.41
CA TRP A 504 -18.25 36.00 24.59
C TRP A 504 -19.39 36.82 23.96
N MET A 505 -20.49 36.18 23.57
CA MET A 505 -21.67 36.89 23.08
C MET A 505 -22.39 37.64 24.20
N GLY A 506 -22.48 37.06 25.41
CA GLY A 506 -23.02 37.74 26.59
C GLY A 506 -22.19 38.94 27.05
N GLU A 507 -20.86 38.88 26.93
CA GLU A 507 -19.95 40.02 27.17
C GLU A 507 -19.95 41.07 26.05
N ARG A 508 -20.46 40.72 24.86
CA ARG A 508 -20.59 41.67 23.74
C ARG A 508 -21.90 42.43 23.74
N GLU A 509 -22.98 41.86 24.26
CA GLU A 509 -24.23 42.60 24.47
C GLU A 509 -24.04 43.78 25.44
N THR A 510 -23.02 43.77 26.30
CA THR A 510 -22.64 44.90 27.15
C THR A 510 -21.70 45.93 26.48
N HIS A 511 -21.09 45.59 25.34
CA HIS A 511 -20.18 46.45 24.56
C HIS A 511 -20.54 46.52 23.07
N ALA A 512 -21.83 46.58 22.76
CA ALA A 512 -22.34 46.57 21.39
C ALA A 512 -22.15 47.92 20.71
N THR A 513 -21.06 48.08 19.96
CA THR A 513 -21.00 48.74 18.64
C THR A 513 -19.57 48.55 18.09
N THR A 514 -19.46 48.28 16.79
CA THR A 514 -18.20 48.14 16.01
C THR A 514 -17.31 46.93 16.33
N ASP A 515 -17.66 45.74 15.81
CA ASP A 515 -16.74 44.96 14.94
C ASP A 515 -17.32 43.58 14.58
N PHE A 516 -17.85 43.47 13.36
CA PHE A 516 -18.20 42.20 12.73
C PHE A 516 -16.96 41.37 12.29
N GLY A 517 -15.76 41.96 12.29
CA GLY A 517 -14.51 41.28 11.92
C GLY A 517 -14.07 40.16 12.87
N ASN A 518 -14.62 40.11 14.09
CA ASN A 518 -14.21 39.13 15.10
C ASN A 518 -15.09 37.86 15.17
N LEU A 519 -16.05 37.68 14.25
CA LEU A 519 -16.69 36.35 14.08
C LEU A 519 -15.68 35.34 13.51
N GLU A 520 -14.70 35.79 12.73
CA GLU A 520 -13.55 34.96 12.33
C GLU A 520 -12.75 34.47 13.55
N ALA A 521 -12.68 35.25 14.63
CA ALA A 521 -12.05 34.81 15.88
C ALA A 521 -12.87 33.77 16.68
N LEU A 522 -14.16 33.59 16.39
CA LEU A 522 -14.94 32.44 16.88
C LEU A 522 -14.68 31.20 16.03
N PHE A 523 -14.28 31.37 14.77
CA PHE A 523 -13.79 30.30 13.91
C PHE A 523 -12.28 30.06 14.05
N ASN A 524 -11.54 30.88 14.83
CA ASN A 524 -10.17 30.63 15.35
C ASN A 524 -10.18 29.42 16.28
N PHE A 525 -10.51 28.27 15.69
CA PHE A 525 -10.34 26.98 16.29
C PHE A 525 -9.04 26.44 15.75
N ASP A 526 -8.13 26.15 16.68
CA ASP A 526 -7.06 25.20 16.50
C ASP A 526 -7.70 23.87 16.03
N LEU A 527 -7.80 23.69 14.71
CA LEU A 527 -7.88 22.35 14.13
C LEU A 527 -6.65 21.53 14.58
N PHE A 528 -5.60 22.21 15.06
CA PHE A 528 -4.49 21.66 15.83
C PHE A 528 -4.86 21.12 17.22
N GLY A 529 -6.07 21.32 17.74
CA GLY A 529 -6.61 20.51 18.83
C GLY A 529 -6.80 19.04 18.44
N LEU A 530 -6.89 18.75 17.12
CA LEU A 530 -6.72 17.40 16.59
C LEU A 530 -5.26 16.98 16.48
N GLU A 531 -4.26 17.85 16.66
CA GLU A 531 -2.90 17.38 16.94
C GLU A 531 -2.89 16.57 18.22
N GLY A 532 -3.70 16.88 19.23
CA GLY A 532 -3.93 16.00 20.38
C GLY A 532 -4.66 14.69 20.04
N PHE A 533 -5.30 14.59 18.87
CA PHE A 533 -5.88 13.35 18.32
C PHE A 533 -4.81 12.50 17.63
N PHE A 534 -3.90 13.14 16.89
CA PHE A 534 -2.82 12.47 16.17
C PHE A 534 -1.52 12.35 16.98
N GLN A 535 -1.32 13.10 18.07
CA GLN A 535 -0.15 13.05 18.96
C GLN A 535 -0.09 11.75 19.76
N PRO A 536 -1.18 11.21 20.34
CA PRO A 536 -1.18 9.85 20.87
C PRO A 536 -0.84 8.81 19.79
N LEU A 537 -1.15 9.11 18.52
CA LEU A 537 -0.83 8.29 17.35
C LEU A 537 0.58 8.54 16.79
N GLN A 538 1.32 9.55 17.25
CA GLN A 538 2.66 9.94 16.76
C GLN A 538 3.75 9.88 17.85
N GLN A 539 3.40 10.04 19.14
CA GLN A 539 4.34 10.21 20.25
C GLN A 539 4.56 8.95 21.12
N THR A 540 4.45 7.76 20.55
CA THR A 540 5.21 6.62 21.09
C THR A 540 6.51 6.53 20.32
N PRO A 541 7.58 7.25 20.72
CA PRO A 541 8.90 6.81 20.33
C PRO A 541 9.06 5.39 20.89
N LEU A 542 9.42 4.45 20.03
CA LEU A 542 9.98 3.15 20.44
C LEU A 542 11.35 3.40 21.06
N HIS A 543 11.39 4.11 22.19
CA HIS A 543 12.57 4.13 23.03
C HIS A 543 12.58 2.81 23.81
N THR A 544 13.51 1.94 23.41
CA THR A 544 14.05 0.91 24.27
C THR A 544 14.45 1.54 25.60
N GLN A 545 13.66 1.31 26.65
CA GLN A 545 14.16 1.50 28.00
C GLN A 545 15.38 0.58 28.15
N PRO A 546 16.55 1.08 28.58
CA PRO A 546 17.64 0.20 28.92
C PRO A 546 17.18 -0.70 30.07
N LEU A 547 17.16 -2.01 29.82
CA LEU A 547 17.00 -3.04 30.84
C LEU A 547 18.00 -2.72 31.96
N ALA A 548 17.47 -2.45 33.14
CA ALA A 548 18.26 -2.46 34.36
C ALA A 548 18.94 -3.82 34.45
N GLN A 549 20.28 -3.81 34.39
CA GLN A 549 21.08 -5.00 34.65
C GLN A 549 20.97 -5.38 36.14
N PRO A 550 21.04 -6.68 36.46
CA PRO A 550 20.80 -7.21 37.81
C PRO A 550 21.80 -6.73 38.86
#